data_AF-A0A246QAL5-F1
#
_entry.id   AF-A0A246QAL5-F1
#
_cell.length_a   1.000
_cell.length_b   1.000
_cell.length_c   1.000
_cell.angle_alpha   90.00
_cell.angle_beta   90.00
_cell.angle_gamma   90.00
#
_symmetry.space_group_name_H-M   'P 1'
#
loop_
_entity.id
_entity.type
_entity.pdbx_description
1 polymer ?
#
loop_
_entity_poly.entity_id
_entity_poly.type
_entity_poly.pdbx_seq_one_letter_code
_entity_poly.pdbx_strand_id
1 'polypeptide(L)'
;MSMSGPSDQNTLVPGPPSIAFDTDQPDLPAAGQASERPEQPLLDALFRQRKLDALSHLTGGLAHDFNNILQGLLGSLQLAQRRLATGEADKAGRLIDASLAAGRRAAGLTHRLLAFAQRQSLDPKPVDVASLLRSMETTLRAAVGPDIVLNLEVATDLAPTLCDARQLESALLGMTANARDAMADGGTLTVALTQEILTEESAAEENLLPGAYTCLTVTDTGIGMTPDVSERAFDPFFTTKPIGQGTGLGLSMIYGYVKQSDGSIALRSGDGEGTRLRILLPQVMKLPQAIQGEGQIVASSGANPLVLVVDDDDMVRELVTQILADAGYRTIAAGDAIAAITVLRGGVMPDLLLTDVGLPGLNGRQLADAARELQPAQKVLFMTGYAANAVVGGGEALDHGMSILMKPFEVGELTAKVAEMLESRH
;
A
#
# COMPACT_ATOMS: atom_id res chain seq x y z
N MET A 1 9.11 -57.93 -34.80
CA MET A 1 7.69 -58.10 -34.48
C MET A 1 7.57 -58.71 -33.10
N SER A 2 6.89 -58.14 -32.11
CA SER A 2 6.37 -56.77 -31.96
C SER A 2 6.32 -56.46 -30.47
N MET A 3 6.62 -55.23 -30.03
CA MET A 3 6.53 -54.85 -28.62
C MET A 3 5.08 -54.56 -28.21
N SER A 4 4.75 -54.74 -26.93
CA SER A 4 3.47 -54.33 -26.34
C SER A 4 3.59 -54.05 -24.84
N GLY A 5 3.71 -52.77 -24.50
CA GLY A 5 3.00 -52.13 -23.38
C GLY A 5 2.16 -50.99 -23.96
N PRO A 6 1.67 -49.99 -23.20
CA PRO A 6 1.74 -49.79 -21.74
C PRO A 6 0.46 -50.42 -21.10
N SER A 7 -0.29 -49.95 -20.08
CA SER A 7 -0.34 -48.69 -19.32
C SER A 7 -0.98 -48.88 -17.95
N ASP A 8 -0.67 -47.98 -17.01
CA ASP A 8 -1.39 -47.83 -15.74
C ASP A 8 -2.82 -47.33 -15.92
N GLN A 9 -3.72 -47.74 -15.02
CA GLN A 9 -5.03 -47.11 -14.82
C GLN A 9 -5.03 -46.29 -13.52
N ASN A 10 -4.50 -45.07 -13.58
CA ASN A 10 -4.70 -44.10 -12.50
C ASN A 10 -6.04 -43.39 -12.72
N THR A 11 -7.11 -43.87 -12.09
CA THR A 11 -8.45 -43.29 -12.21
C THR A 11 -8.56 -41.97 -11.45
N LEU A 12 -8.18 -40.87 -12.11
CA LEU A 12 -8.56 -39.52 -11.69
C LEU A 12 -10.09 -39.44 -11.65
N VAL A 13 -10.65 -39.26 -10.45
CA VAL A 13 -12.04 -38.84 -10.28
C VAL A 13 -12.12 -37.41 -10.83
N PRO A 14 -13.03 -37.11 -11.79
CA PRO A 14 -13.23 -35.73 -12.21
C PRO A 14 -13.75 -34.92 -11.02
N GLY A 15 -13.14 -33.75 -10.78
CA GLY A 15 -13.69 -32.78 -9.85
C GLY A 15 -15.08 -32.30 -10.30
N PRO A 16 -15.82 -31.57 -9.44
CA PRO A 16 -17.08 -30.96 -9.84
C PRO A 16 -16.87 -30.08 -11.08
N PRO A 17 -17.86 -30.01 -12.00
CA PRO A 17 -17.72 -29.23 -13.22
C PRO A 17 -17.44 -27.76 -12.87
N SER A 18 -16.42 -27.19 -13.50
CA SER A 18 -16.08 -25.78 -13.36
C SER A 18 -17.28 -24.92 -13.75
N ILE A 19 -17.97 -24.32 -12.78
CA ILE A 19 -19.06 -23.38 -13.03
C ILE A 19 -18.41 -22.10 -13.57
N ALA A 20 -18.39 -21.97 -14.90
CA ALA A 20 -18.01 -20.73 -15.55
C ALA A 20 -19.07 -19.68 -15.21
N PHE A 21 -18.70 -18.70 -14.37
CA PHE A 21 -19.57 -17.63 -13.95
C PHE A 21 -19.87 -16.73 -15.15
N ASP A 22 -21.08 -16.90 -15.71
CA ASP A 22 -21.41 -16.55 -17.10
C ASP A 22 -21.10 -15.08 -17.45
N THR A 23 -20.48 -14.86 -18.61
CA THR A 23 -19.96 -13.55 -19.04
C THR A 23 -21.03 -12.61 -19.56
N ASP A 24 -22.19 -13.15 -19.97
CA ASP A 24 -23.20 -12.40 -20.72
C ASP A 24 -24.31 -11.80 -19.80
N GLN A 25 -24.12 -11.83 -18.48
CA GLN A 25 -24.98 -11.14 -17.50
C GLN A 25 -24.27 -9.95 -16.85
N PRO A 26 -24.94 -8.78 -16.73
CA PRO A 26 -24.34 -7.58 -16.15
C PRO A 26 -24.02 -7.75 -14.65
N ASP A 27 -22.89 -7.20 -14.22
CA ASP A 27 -22.54 -7.11 -12.80
C ASP A 27 -23.40 -6.04 -12.10
N LEU A 28 -23.70 -6.22 -10.81
CA LEU A 28 -24.50 -5.25 -10.06
C LEU A 28 -23.61 -4.05 -9.65
N PRO A 29 -23.97 -2.80 -10.01
CA PRO A 29 -23.22 -1.62 -9.60
C PRO A 29 -23.32 -1.42 -8.09
N ALA A 30 -22.26 -0.86 -7.48
CA ALA A 30 -22.22 -0.64 -6.04
C ALA A 30 -23.26 0.40 -5.58
N ALA A 31 -24.35 -0.12 -5.00
CA ALA A 31 -25.54 0.55 -4.47
C ALA A 31 -26.52 1.14 -5.50
N GLY A 32 -27.77 0.66 -5.46
CA GLY A 32 -28.89 1.22 -6.21
C GLY A 32 -29.52 2.41 -5.49
N GLN A 33 -29.37 3.62 -6.04
CA GLN A 33 -30.27 4.75 -5.78
C GLN A 33 -30.23 5.75 -6.93
N ALA A 34 -31.16 5.62 -7.88
CA ALA A 34 -31.33 6.59 -8.95
C ALA A 34 -32.09 7.82 -8.45
N SER A 35 -31.63 9.00 -8.89
CA SER A 35 -32.36 10.28 -8.86
C SER A 35 -32.91 10.78 -7.52
N GLU A 36 -32.10 11.57 -6.79
CA GLU A 36 -32.34 13.02 -6.64
C GLU A 36 -31.17 13.71 -5.90
N ARG A 37 -30.77 14.92 -6.35
CA ARG A 37 -29.94 15.84 -5.54
C ARG A 37 -30.91 16.86 -4.94
N PRO A 38 -30.90 17.09 -3.60
CA PRO A 38 -29.70 17.63 -2.95
C PRO A 38 -29.48 17.19 -1.47
N GLU A 39 -29.05 15.95 -1.20
CA GLU A 39 -28.83 15.47 0.19
C GLU A 39 -27.38 15.59 0.73
N GLN A 40 -26.43 16.07 -0.08
CA GLN A 40 -24.99 16.10 0.26
C GLN A 40 -24.64 16.57 1.70
N PRO A 41 -25.15 17.71 2.22
CA PRO A 41 -24.77 18.18 3.56
C PRO A 41 -25.36 17.34 4.71
N LEU A 42 -26.48 16.65 4.49
CA LEU A 42 -27.09 15.78 5.51
C LEU A 42 -26.36 14.43 5.57
N LEU A 43 -26.00 13.87 4.41
CA LEU A 43 -25.16 12.68 4.33
C LEU A 43 -23.77 12.94 4.92
N ASP A 44 -23.10 14.07 4.61
CA ASP A 44 -21.81 14.43 5.22
C ASP A 44 -21.89 14.57 6.75
N ALA A 45 -23.02 15.05 7.28
CA ALA A 45 -23.27 15.14 8.72
C ALA A 45 -23.48 13.75 9.37
N LEU A 46 -24.27 12.87 8.74
CA LEU A 46 -24.50 11.51 9.21
C LEU A 46 -23.22 10.64 9.12
N PHE A 47 -22.42 10.80 8.06
CA PHE A 47 -21.09 10.19 7.95
C PHE A 47 -20.15 10.71 9.03
N ARG A 48 -20.15 12.02 9.34
CA ARG A 48 -19.39 12.57 10.48
C ARG A 48 -19.82 11.97 11.81
N GLN A 49 -21.12 11.88 12.07
CA GLN A 49 -21.63 11.32 13.33
C GLN A 49 -21.27 9.84 13.47
N ARG A 50 -21.58 9.02 12.45
CA ARG A 50 -21.19 7.59 12.42
C ARG A 50 -19.68 7.40 12.51
N LYS A 51 -18.86 8.29 11.91
CA LYS A 51 -17.39 8.25 12.04
C LYS A 51 -16.93 8.54 13.48
N LEU A 52 -17.57 9.46 14.20
CA LEU A 52 -17.26 9.75 15.61
C LEU A 52 -17.69 8.60 16.53
N ASP A 53 -18.88 8.05 16.35
CA ASP A 53 -19.38 6.91 17.13
C ASP A 53 -18.52 5.65 16.89
N ALA A 54 -18.14 5.40 15.63
CA ALA A 54 -17.18 4.36 15.27
C ALA A 54 -15.79 4.62 15.86
N LEU A 55 -15.28 5.86 15.86
CA LEU A 55 -14.03 6.23 16.54
C LEU A 55 -14.06 5.87 18.03
N SER A 56 -15.19 6.14 18.68
CA SER A 56 -15.37 5.88 20.12
C SER A 56 -15.27 4.39 20.45
N HIS A 57 -15.96 3.54 19.68
CA HIS A 57 -15.84 2.08 19.81
C HIS A 57 -14.46 1.54 19.39
N LEU A 58 -13.88 2.06 18.30
CA LEU A 58 -12.53 1.70 17.84
C LEU A 58 -11.46 2.00 18.88
N THR A 59 -11.53 3.16 19.56
CA THR A 59 -10.51 3.60 20.51
C THR A 59 -10.31 2.59 21.64
N GLY A 60 -11.37 1.94 22.12
CA GLY A 60 -11.28 0.91 23.16
C GLY A 60 -10.55 -0.36 22.70
N GLY A 61 -11.06 -1.02 21.66
CA GLY A 61 -10.47 -2.28 21.16
C GLY A 61 -9.08 -2.10 20.53
N LEU A 62 -8.86 -0.98 19.84
CA LEU A 62 -7.64 -0.74 19.09
C LEU A 62 -6.50 -0.23 20.00
N ALA A 63 -6.81 0.52 21.09
CA ALA A 63 -5.81 0.79 22.13
C ALA A 63 -5.39 -0.48 22.88
N HIS A 64 -6.33 -1.42 23.12
CA HIS A 64 -6.01 -2.75 23.66
C HIS A 64 -5.05 -3.51 22.72
N ASP A 65 -5.32 -3.54 21.42
CA ASP A 65 -4.46 -4.25 20.46
C ASP A 65 -3.09 -3.57 20.28
N PHE A 66 -3.04 -2.24 20.30
CA PHE A 66 -1.77 -1.49 20.29
C PHE A 66 -0.94 -1.78 21.56
N ASN A 67 -1.58 -1.82 22.73
CA ASN A 67 -0.92 -2.21 23.99
C ASN A 67 -0.42 -3.66 23.95
N ASN A 68 -1.18 -4.60 23.38
CA ASN A 68 -0.75 -5.99 23.21
C ASN A 68 0.47 -6.12 22.29
N ILE A 69 0.51 -5.34 21.20
CA ILE A 69 1.66 -5.28 20.29
C ILE A 69 2.89 -4.69 21.00
N LEU A 70 2.73 -3.58 21.73
CA LEU A 70 3.81 -2.96 22.51
C LEU A 70 4.33 -3.92 23.60
N GLN A 71 3.45 -4.61 24.33
CA GLN A 71 3.84 -5.53 25.39
C GLN A 71 4.59 -6.75 24.83
N GLY A 72 4.16 -7.28 23.67
CA GLY A 72 4.88 -8.33 22.96
C GLY A 72 6.26 -7.90 22.44
N LEU A 73 6.36 -6.67 21.90
CA LEU A 73 7.61 -6.07 21.42
C LEU A 73 8.60 -5.86 22.57
N LEU A 74 8.17 -5.17 23.63
CA LEU A 74 8.99 -4.86 24.80
C LEU A 74 9.42 -6.13 25.55
N GLY A 75 8.51 -7.09 25.75
CA GLY A 75 8.82 -8.37 26.40
C GLY A 75 9.84 -9.20 25.61
N SER A 76 9.73 -9.20 24.28
CA SER A 76 10.68 -9.89 23.40
C SER A 76 12.07 -9.22 23.41
N LEU A 77 12.14 -7.87 23.37
CA LEU A 77 13.42 -7.15 23.51
C LEU A 77 14.08 -7.37 24.89
N GLN A 78 13.32 -7.31 25.98
CA GLN A 78 13.84 -7.56 27.33
C GLN A 78 14.39 -8.99 27.47
N LEU A 79 13.73 -9.98 26.85
CA LEU A 79 14.21 -11.35 26.85
C LEU A 79 15.42 -11.54 25.91
N ALA A 80 15.48 -10.84 24.78
CA ALA A 80 16.63 -10.83 23.88
C ALA A 80 17.88 -10.27 24.58
N GLN A 81 17.78 -9.13 25.26
CA GLN A 81 18.88 -8.55 26.05
C GLN A 81 19.40 -9.54 27.11
N ARG A 82 18.50 -10.24 27.82
CA ARG A 82 18.89 -11.29 28.78
C ARG A 82 19.61 -12.46 28.11
N ARG A 83 19.20 -12.87 26.92
CA ARG A 83 19.86 -13.94 26.14
C ARG A 83 21.23 -13.52 25.58
N LEU A 84 21.40 -12.26 25.19
CA LEU A 84 22.72 -11.72 24.83
C LEU A 84 23.66 -11.71 26.04
N ALA A 85 23.17 -11.31 27.22
CA ALA A 85 23.94 -11.33 28.46
C ALA A 85 24.34 -12.75 28.93
N THR A 86 23.63 -13.80 28.51
CA THR A 86 23.99 -15.22 28.75
C THR A 86 24.77 -15.86 27.59
N GLY A 87 25.12 -15.10 26.55
CA GLY A 87 25.84 -15.60 25.36
C GLY A 87 24.98 -16.42 24.38
N GLU A 88 23.66 -16.46 24.57
CA GLU A 88 22.72 -17.25 23.76
C GLU A 88 22.25 -16.48 22.50
N ALA A 89 23.20 -16.05 21.67
CA ALA A 89 22.96 -15.17 20.51
C ALA A 89 21.84 -15.67 19.58
N ASP A 90 21.84 -16.95 19.18
CA ASP A 90 20.81 -17.53 18.29
C ASP A 90 19.39 -17.51 18.89
N LYS A 91 19.26 -17.37 20.21
CA LYS A 91 17.96 -17.24 20.90
C LYS A 91 17.58 -15.78 21.05
N ALA A 92 18.56 -14.88 21.19
CA ALA A 92 18.32 -13.44 21.12
C ALA A 92 17.86 -13.01 19.72
N GLY A 93 18.47 -13.52 18.64
CA GLY A 93 18.09 -13.22 17.25
C GLY A 93 16.59 -13.46 17.00
N ARG A 94 16.11 -14.68 17.26
CA ARG A 94 14.67 -15.02 17.13
C ARG A 94 13.71 -14.15 17.96
N LEU A 95 14.18 -13.57 19.06
CA LEU A 95 13.39 -12.64 19.88
C LEU A 95 13.43 -11.22 19.31
N ILE A 96 14.55 -10.80 18.71
CA ILE A 96 14.66 -9.56 17.94
C ILE A 96 13.76 -9.65 16.69
N ASP A 97 13.76 -10.77 15.96
CA ASP A 97 12.87 -11.02 14.82
C ASP A 97 11.40 -10.90 15.22
N ALA A 98 11.02 -11.46 16.37
CA ALA A 98 9.68 -11.36 16.93
C ALA A 98 9.30 -9.91 17.31
N SER A 99 10.25 -9.13 17.86
CA SER A 99 10.08 -7.69 18.12
C SER A 99 9.94 -6.87 16.84
N LEU A 100 10.73 -7.14 15.80
CA LEU A 100 10.63 -6.48 14.50
C LEU A 100 9.29 -6.78 13.83
N ALA A 101 8.85 -8.04 13.86
CA ALA A 101 7.52 -8.42 13.39
C ALA A 101 6.38 -7.75 14.20
N ALA A 102 6.56 -7.54 15.51
CA ALA A 102 5.63 -6.76 16.31
C ALA A 102 5.64 -5.27 15.94
N GLY A 103 6.83 -4.67 15.71
CA GLY A 103 6.97 -3.27 15.25
C GLY A 103 6.29 -3.02 13.91
N ARG A 104 6.47 -3.92 12.93
CA ARG A 104 5.77 -3.88 11.63
C ARG A 104 4.26 -3.99 11.78
N ARG A 105 3.75 -4.80 12.72
CA ARG A 105 2.31 -4.84 13.06
C ARG A 105 1.83 -3.54 13.73
N ALA A 106 2.63 -2.90 14.57
CA ALA A 106 2.30 -1.59 15.15
C ALA A 106 2.18 -0.51 14.07
N ALA A 107 3.16 -0.44 13.17
CA ALA A 107 3.16 0.46 12.01
C ALA A 107 1.94 0.23 11.10
N GLY A 108 1.64 -1.03 10.77
CA GLY A 108 0.44 -1.37 10.00
C GLY A 108 -0.87 -1.04 10.73
N LEU A 109 -0.89 -0.99 12.06
CA LEU A 109 -2.07 -0.59 12.85
C LEU A 109 -2.24 0.94 12.92
N THR A 110 -1.16 1.70 13.13
CA THR A 110 -1.19 3.17 13.10
C THR A 110 -1.48 3.70 11.71
N HIS A 111 -0.98 3.05 10.65
CA HIS A 111 -1.33 3.37 9.27
C HIS A 111 -2.84 3.22 9.02
N ARG A 112 -3.45 2.09 9.43
CA ARG A 112 -4.91 1.86 9.29
C ARG A 112 -5.75 2.86 10.10
N LEU A 113 -5.34 3.18 11.33
CA LEU A 113 -5.95 4.26 12.13
C LEU A 113 -5.95 5.60 11.38
N LEU A 114 -4.79 5.98 10.83
CA LEU A 114 -4.58 7.32 10.30
C LEU A 114 -5.18 7.48 8.89
N ALA A 115 -5.16 6.42 8.08
CA ALA A 115 -5.91 6.31 6.83
C ALA A 115 -7.43 6.38 7.05
N PHE A 116 -7.95 5.82 8.16
CA PHE A 116 -9.35 5.99 8.54
C PHE A 116 -9.63 7.40 9.07
N ALA A 117 -8.72 8.02 9.83
CA ALA A 117 -8.91 9.34 10.43
C ALA A 117 -8.89 10.47 9.38
N GLN A 118 -7.86 10.52 8.54
CA GLN A 118 -7.66 11.54 7.51
C GLN A 118 -8.48 11.24 6.24
N ARG A 119 -8.75 12.27 5.43
CA ARG A 119 -9.01 12.05 4.00
C ARG A 119 -7.65 11.79 3.38
N GLN A 120 -7.33 10.55 3.01
CA GLN A 120 -6.13 10.29 2.21
C GLN A 120 -6.28 11.04 0.88
N SER A 121 -5.24 11.80 0.50
CA SER A 121 -5.04 12.14 -0.90
C SER A 121 -4.33 10.97 -1.54
N LEU A 122 -4.89 10.42 -2.60
CA LEU A 122 -4.15 9.49 -3.46
C LEU A 122 -2.96 10.22 -4.10
N ASP A 123 -1.97 9.44 -4.51
CA ASP A 123 -0.86 9.85 -5.38
C ASP A 123 -1.00 9.14 -6.74
N PRO A 124 -2.05 9.46 -7.53
CA PRO A 124 -2.40 8.71 -8.73
C PRO A 124 -1.35 8.95 -9.81
N LYS A 125 -0.67 7.88 -10.22
CA LYS A 125 0.39 7.90 -11.24
C LYS A 125 0.03 6.99 -12.41
N PRO A 126 0.56 7.22 -13.61
CA PRO A 126 0.44 6.25 -14.69
C PRO A 126 1.24 4.99 -14.33
N VAL A 127 0.54 3.87 -14.17
CA VAL A 127 1.09 2.57 -13.74
C VAL A 127 0.85 1.54 -14.84
N ASP A 128 1.87 0.74 -15.15
CA ASP A 128 1.71 -0.50 -15.91
C ASP A 128 1.15 -1.58 -14.96
N VAL A 129 -0.18 -1.67 -14.89
CA VAL A 129 -0.89 -2.62 -14.01
C VAL A 129 -0.68 -4.06 -14.47
N ALA A 130 -0.41 -4.29 -15.77
CA ALA A 130 -0.09 -5.62 -16.28
C ALA A 130 1.26 -6.11 -15.73
N SER A 131 2.28 -5.25 -15.67
CA SER A 131 3.57 -5.57 -15.04
C SER A 131 3.50 -5.61 -13.52
N LEU A 132 2.64 -4.79 -12.89
CA LEU A 132 2.36 -4.87 -11.45
C LEU A 132 1.77 -6.25 -11.08
N LEU A 133 0.72 -6.70 -11.78
CA LEU A 133 0.11 -8.00 -11.49
C LEU A 133 1.09 -9.16 -11.72
N ARG A 134 1.93 -9.09 -12.77
CA ARG A 134 3.01 -10.07 -13.01
C ARG A 134 4.05 -10.09 -11.88
N SER A 135 4.46 -8.95 -11.33
CA SER A 135 5.40 -8.92 -10.20
C SER A 135 4.75 -9.44 -8.90
N MET A 136 3.44 -9.26 -8.74
CA MET A 136 2.67 -9.74 -7.60
C MET A 136 2.37 -11.25 -7.62
N GLU A 137 2.48 -11.96 -8.76
CA GLU A 137 2.04 -13.36 -8.92
C GLU A 137 2.51 -14.28 -7.77
N THR A 138 3.79 -14.23 -7.43
CA THR A 138 4.38 -15.04 -6.34
C THR A 138 3.75 -14.72 -4.98
N THR A 139 3.50 -13.44 -4.71
CA THR A 139 2.89 -12.96 -3.46
C THR A 139 1.41 -13.34 -3.39
N LEU A 140 0.67 -13.24 -4.49
CA LEU A 140 -0.75 -13.63 -4.57
C LEU A 140 -0.89 -15.16 -4.42
N ARG A 141 -0.03 -15.94 -5.07
CA ARG A 141 0.00 -17.41 -4.91
C ARG A 141 0.35 -17.83 -3.48
N ALA A 142 1.26 -17.12 -2.82
CA ALA A 142 1.57 -17.35 -1.40
C ALA A 142 0.43 -16.90 -0.45
N ALA A 143 -0.33 -15.87 -0.80
CA ALA A 143 -1.45 -15.36 0.00
C ALA A 143 -2.72 -16.22 -0.12
N VAL A 144 -2.99 -16.79 -1.30
CA VAL A 144 -4.15 -17.66 -1.54
C VAL A 144 -3.95 -19.07 -0.99
N GLY A 145 -2.72 -19.61 -1.02
CA GLY A 145 -2.39 -20.93 -0.48
C GLY A 145 -2.34 -22.05 -1.54
N PRO A 146 -2.00 -23.29 -1.14
CA PRO A 146 -1.71 -24.37 -2.08
C PRO A 146 -2.97 -25.07 -2.64
N ASP A 147 -4.10 -24.99 -1.93
CA ASP A 147 -5.33 -25.72 -2.24
C ASP A 147 -6.26 -24.97 -3.23
N ILE A 148 -5.85 -23.78 -3.67
CA ILE A 148 -6.61 -22.92 -4.59
C ILE A 148 -5.76 -22.62 -5.84
N VAL A 149 -6.35 -22.84 -7.02
CA VAL A 149 -5.71 -22.55 -8.31
C VAL A 149 -5.76 -21.05 -8.58
N LEU A 150 -4.60 -20.40 -8.70
CA LEU A 150 -4.50 -18.99 -9.11
C LEU A 150 -4.25 -18.87 -10.61
N ASN A 151 -5.26 -18.39 -11.34
CA ASN A 151 -5.17 -18.02 -12.76
C ASN A 151 -4.96 -16.51 -12.90
N LEU A 152 -4.00 -16.09 -13.73
CA LEU A 152 -3.79 -14.70 -14.11
C LEU A 152 -4.02 -14.55 -15.62
N GLU A 153 -5.00 -13.73 -16.01
CA GLU A 153 -5.36 -13.49 -17.41
C GLU A 153 -5.08 -12.01 -17.72
N VAL A 154 -4.10 -11.72 -18.57
CA VAL A 154 -3.62 -10.34 -18.78
C VAL A 154 -3.55 -10.03 -20.27
N ALA A 155 -4.35 -9.05 -20.71
CA ALA A 155 -4.31 -8.57 -22.09
C ALA A 155 -2.93 -8.00 -22.45
N THR A 156 -2.48 -8.24 -23.68
CA THR A 156 -1.09 -8.01 -24.10
C THR A 156 -0.71 -6.53 -24.27
N ASP A 157 -1.69 -5.67 -24.54
CA ASP A 157 -1.48 -4.29 -25.02
C ASP A 157 -2.29 -3.26 -24.20
N LEU A 158 -2.33 -3.45 -22.88
CA LEU A 158 -2.99 -2.53 -21.95
C LEU A 158 -2.28 -1.17 -21.86
N ALA A 159 -3.05 -0.08 -21.99
CA ALA A 159 -2.53 1.26 -21.76
C ALA A 159 -2.27 1.52 -20.26
N PRO A 160 -1.33 2.44 -19.92
CA PRO A 160 -1.05 2.82 -18.54
C PRO A 160 -2.32 3.30 -17.81
N THR A 161 -2.51 2.84 -16.59
CA THR A 161 -3.68 3.16 -15.76
C THR A 161 -3.33 4.26 -14.77
N LEU A 162 -4.19 5.25 -14.57
CA LEU A 162 -3.96 6.32 -13.59
C LEU A 162 -4.42 5.88 -12.20
N CYS A 163 -3.49 5.43 -11.36
CA CYS A 163 -3.81 4.89 -10.04
C CYS A 163 -2.62 4.96 -9.04
N ASP A 164 -2.92 4.84 -7.75
CA ASP A 164 -1.91 4.57 -6.72
C ASP A 164 -1.58 3.06 -6.71
N ALA A 165 -0.35 2.71 -7.06
CA ALA A 165 0.11 1.31 -7.15
C ALA A 165 0.05 0.59 -5.80
N ARG A 166 0.37 1.26 -4.68
CA ARG A 166 0.41 0.64 -3.34
C ARG A 166 -1.01 0.36 -2.82
N GLN A 167 -1.96 1.23 -3.16
CA GLN A 167 -3.38 0.99 -2.88
C GLN A 167 -3.92 -0.17 -3.75
N LEU A 168 -3.48 -0.28 -5.01
CA LEU A 168 -3.86 -1.39 -5.89
C LEU A 168 -3.28 -2.74 -5.44
N GLU A 169 -2.01 -2.77 -5.02
CA GLU A 169 -1.38 -3.93 -4.36
C GLU A 169 -2.18 -4.36 -3.11
N SER A 170 -2.49 -3.40 -2.24
CA SER A 170 -3.27 -3.62 -1.01
C SER A 170 -4.68 -4.15 -1.31
N ALA A 171 -5.33 -3.61 -2.34
CA ALA A 171 -6.64 -4.07 -2.81
C ALA A 171 -6.58 -5.52 -3.34
N LEU A 172 -5.61 -5.86 -4.19
CA LEU A 172 -5.40 -7.21 -4.72
C LEU A 172 -5.14 -8.24 -3.60
N LEU A 173 -4.32 -7.88 -2.61
CA LEU A 173 -4.07 -8.74 -1.43
C LEU A 173 -5.34 -8.89 -0.57
N GLY A 174 -6.12 -7.83 -0.39
CA GLY A 174 -7.40 -7.86 0.34
C GLY A 174 -8.45 -8.73 -0.35
N MET A 175 -8.57 -8.64 -1.68
CA MET A 175 -9.43 -9.52 -2.49
C MET A 175 -8.98 -10.97 -2.40
N THR A 176 -7.68 -11.24 -2.56
CA THR A 176 -7.10 -12.59 -2.49
C THR A 176 -7.33 -13.27 -1.14
N ALA A 177 -7.19 -12.51 -0.04
CA ALA A 177 -7.48 -13.00 1.31
C ALA A 177 -8.98 -13.29 1.52
N ASN A 178 -9.87 -12.45 0.99
CA ASN A 178 -11.31 -12.70 1.04
C ASN A 178 -11.71 -13.95 0.24
N ALA A 179 -11.21 -14.09 -0.99
CA ALA A 179 -11.45 -15.22 -1.87
C ALA A 179 -10.99 -16.54 -1.22
N ARG A 180 -9.77 -16.60 -0.67
CA ARG A 180 -9.28 -17.77 0.07
C ARG A 180 -10.20 -18.13 1.24
N ASP A 181 -10.58 -17.14 2.05
CA ASP A 181 -11.45 -17.38 3.21
C ASP A 181 -12.87 -17.83 2.82
N ALA A 182 -13.27 -17.64 1.55
CA ALA A 182 -14.51 -18.16 0.96
C ALA A 182 -14.34 -19.52 0.23
N MET A 183 -13.11 -19.99 0.05
CA MET A 183 -12.73 -21.25 -0.62
C MET A 183 -11.98 -22.19 0.35
N ALA A 184 -12.57 -22.43 1.53
CA ALA A 184 -11.93 -23.21 2.61
C ALA A 184 -11.63 -24.67 2.23
N ASP A 185 -12.42 -25.27 1.33
CA ASP A 185 -12.24 -26.63 0.79
C ASP A 185 -11.47 -26.64 -0.55
N GLY A 186 -10.82 -25.52 -0.91
CA GLY A 186 -10.16 -25.30 -2.19
C GLY A 186 -11.06 -24.64 -3.24
N GLY A 187 -10.51 -24.36 -4.43
CA GLY A 187 -11.25 -23.71 -5.52
C GLY A 187 -10.35 -23.08 -6.59
N THR A 188 -10.89 -22.11 -7.33
CA THR A 188 -10.14 -21.31 -8.32
C THR A 188 -10.33 -19.82 -8.06
N LEU A 189 -9.22 -19.07 -8.08
CA LEU A 189 -9.17 -17.62 -8.10
C LEU A 189 -8.64 -17.17 -9.47
N THR A 190 -9.46 -16.49 -10.25
CA THR A 190 -9.04 -15.86 -11.51
C THR A 190 -8.93 -14.35 -11.33
N VAL A 191 -7.77 -13.79 -11.65
CA VAL A 191 -7.55 -12.34 -11.74
C VAL A 191 -7.33 -11.99 -13.22
N ALA A 192 -8.32 -11.33 -13.81
CA ALA A 192 -8.31 -10.90 -15.20
C ALA A 192 -8.07 -9.40 -15.32
N LEU A 193 -7.27 -9.01 -16.33
CA LEU A 193 -6.97 -7.62 -16.67
C LEU A 193 -7.21 -7.42 -18.17
N THR A 194 -8.28 -6.67 -18.48
CA THR A 194 -8.76 -6.40 -19.83
C THR A 194 -8.93 -4.89 -20.04
N GLN A 195 -9.17 -4.48 -21.28
CA GLN A 195 -9.56 -3.10 -21.59
C GLN A 195 -11.05 -3.05 -21.89
N GLU A 196 -11.75 -2.09 -21.30
CA GLU A 196 -13.15 -1.79 -21.56
C GLU A 196 -13.26 -0.38 -22.15
N ILE A 197 -14.18 -0.15 -23.09
CA ILE A 197 -14.38 1.15 -23.73
C ILE A 197 -15.83 1.56 -23.49
N LEU A 198 -16.03 2.56 -22.63
CA LEU A 198 -17.36 3.05 -22.29
C LEU A 198 -17.85 4.05 -23.32
N THR A 199 -19.06 3.81 -23.84
CA THR A 199 -19.83 4.76 -24.65
C THR A 199 -20.49 5.80 -23.76
N GLU A 200 -21.13 6.82 -24.34
CA GLU A 200 -21.88 7.82 -23.57
C GLU A 200 -23.02 7.22 -22.72
N GLU A 201 -23.62 6.12 -23.20
CA GLU A 201 -24.72 5.42 -22.52
C GLU A 201 -24.18 4.59 -21.34
N SER A 202 -23.21 3.70 -21.58
CA SER A 202 -22.64 2.85 -20.52
C SER A 202 -21.82 3.64 -19.48
N ALA A 203 -21.19 4.75 -19.87
CA ALA A 203 -20.52 5.64 -18.94
C ALA A 203 -21.51 6.33 -17.97
N ALA A 204 -22.70 6.70 -18.46
CA ALA A 204 -23.72 7.32 -17.62
C ALA A 204 -24.26 6.36 -16.54
N GLU A 205 -24.43 5.07 -16.88
CA GLU A 205 -24.85 4.03 -15.92
C GLU A 205 -23.81 3.83 -14.81
N GLU A 206 -22.52 3.75 -15.16
CA GLU A 206 -21.40 3.61 -14.21
C GLU A 206 -21.04 4.89 -13.44
N ASN A 207 -21.68 6.03 -13.78
CA ASN A 207 -21.33 7.38 -13.32
C ASN A 207 -19.87 7.77 -13.63
N LEU A 208 -19.39 7.39 -14.81
CA LEU A 208 -18.06 7.64 -15.36
C LEU A 208 -18.09 8.60 -16.56
N LEU A 209 -16.92 8.91 -17.11
CA LEU A 209 -16.80 9.62 -18.38
C LEU A 209 -16.64 8.61 -19.54
N PRO A 210 -17.07 8.94 -20.78
CA PRO A 210 -16.82 8.10 -21.94
C PRO A 210 -15.32 8.01 -22.23
N GLY A 211 -14.78 6.81 -22.44
CA GLY A 211 -13.35 6.61 -22.58
C GLY A 211 -12.89 5.16 -22.46
N ALA A 212 -11.57 4.96 -22.50
CA ALA A 212 -10.94 3.67 -22.28
C ALA A 212 -10.56 3.48 -20.81
N TYR A 213 -10.93 2.33 -20.26
CA TYR A 213 -10.72 1.95 -18.87
C TYR A 213 -9.97 0.62 -18.81
N THR A 214 -9.06 0.49 -17.85
CA THR A 214 -8.50 -0.78 -17.46
C THR A 214 -9.50 -1.46 -16.54
N CYS A 215 -9.97 -2.62 -16.97
CA CYS A 215 -10.93 -3.45 -16.26
C CYS A 215 -10.17 -4.56 -15.53
N LEU A 216 -10.11 -4.46 -14.20
CA LEU A 216 -9.59 -5.49 -13.30
C LEU A 216 -10.78 -6.28 -12.76
N THR A 217 -10.84 -7.56 -13.10
CA THR A 217 -11.87 -8.47 -12.60
C THR A 217 -11.22 -9.55 -11.73
N VAL A 218 -11.71 -9.70 -10.50
CA VAL A 218 -11.33 -10.80 -9.61
C VAL A 218 -12.54 -11.69 -9.41
N THR A 219 -12.43 -12.96 -9.82
CA THR A 219 -13.50 -13.97 -9.66
C THR A 219 -13.00 -15.15 -8.82
N ASP A 220 -13.71 -15.49 -7.76
CA ASP A 220 -13.54 -16.71 -6.98
C ASP A 220 -14.71 -17.69 -7.17
N THR A 221 -14.41 -18.98 -6.99
CA THR A 221 -15.41 -20.07 -6.96
C THR A 221 -15.76 -20.47 -5.52
N GLY A 222 -15.83 -19.49 -4.61
CA GLY A 222 -16.11 -19.74 -3.18
C GLY A 222 -17.59 -19.92 -2.86
N ILE A 223 -17.91 -19.87 -1.57
CA ILE A 223 -19.31 -19.92 -1.08
C ILE A 223 -20.16 -18.72 -1.51
N GLY A 224 -19.56 -17.65 -2.04
CA GLY A 224 -20.25 -16.44 -2.47
C GLY A 224 -21.00 -15.72 -1.34
N MET A 225 -22.11 -15.06 -1.68
CA MET A 225 -22.91 -14.22 -0.81
C MET A 225 -24.40 -14.33 -1.16
N THR A 226 -25.27 -14.26 -0.14
CA THR A 226 -26.71 -14.02 -0.36
C THR A 226 -26.96 -12.56 -0.77
N PRO A 227 -28.11 -12.22 -1.39
CA PRO A 227 -28.42 -10.84 -1.80
C PRO A 227 -28.29 -9.81 -0.67
N ASP A 228 -28.85 -10.11 0.51
CA ASP A 228 -28.78 -9.24 1.70
C ASP A 228 -27.35 -8.96 2.20
N VAL A 229 -26.41 -9.87 1.85
CA VAL A 229 -24.98 -9.75 2.16
C VAL A 229 -24.26 -8.99 1.04
N SER A 230 -24.57 -9.25 -0.23
CA SER A 230 -23.94 -8.55 -1.36
C SER A 230 -24.29 -7.07 -1.43
N GLU A 231 -25.55 -6.67 -1.18
CA GLU A 231 -25.97 -5.26 -1.14
C GLU A 231 -25.17 -4.46 -0.10
N ARG A 232 -24.73 -5.15 0.96
CA ARG A 232 -24.06 -4.57 2.13
C ARG A 232 -22.57 -4.88 2.17
N ALA A 233 -22.01 -5.57 1.17
CA ALA A 233 -20.61 -5.98 1.17
C ALA A 233 -19.63 -4.80 1.20
N PHE A 234 -20.07 -3.61 0.77
CA PHE A 234 -19.31 -2.35 0.84
C PHE A 234 -19.60 -1.49 2.09
N ASP A 235 -20.56 -1.86 2.96
CA ASP A 235 -20.81 -1.19 4.25
C ASP A 235 -19.52 -1.26 5.11
N PRO A 236 -18.98 -0.13 5.60
CA PRO A 236 -17.87 -0.17 6.54
C PRO A 236 -18.22 -0.97 7.80
N PHE A 237 -17.31 -1.86 8.20
CA PHE A 237 -17.43 -2.81 9.32
C PHE A 237 -18.45 -3.94 9.14
N PHE A 238 -19.08 -4.08 7.96
CA PHE A 238 -19.94 -5.24 7.69
C PHE A 238 -19.11 -6.50 7.41
N THR A 239 -19.40 -7.58 8.14
CA THR A 239 -18.70 -8.85 8.02
C THR A 239 -19.61 -10.00 8.45
N THR A 240 -19.62 -11.08 7.66
CA THR A 240 -20.24 -12.37 8.02
C THR A 240 -19.31 -13.25 8.85
N LYS A 241 -18.01 -12.96 8.87
CA LYS A 241 -16.98 -13.72 9.62
C LYS A 241 -17.11 -13.48 11.14
N PRO A 242 -16.75 -14.47 11.99
CA PRO A 242 -16.80 -14.34 13.45
C PRO A 242 -15.99 -13.16 14.01
N ILE A 243 -16.38 -12.71 15.22
CA ILE A 243 -15.71 -11.63 15.95
C ILE A 243 -14.21 -11.95 16.10
N GLY A 244 -13.36 -11.05 15.59
CA GLY A 244 -11.91 -11.20 15.59
C GLY A 244 -11.30 -11.88 14.35
N GLN A 245 -12.14 -12.43 13.44
CA GLN A 245 -11.68 -13.06 12.18
C GLN A 245 -12.00 -12.21 10.94
N GLY A 246 -12.94 -11.27 11.02
CA GLY A 246 -13.20 -10.26 9.99
C GLY A 246 -13.26 -8.86 10.59
N THR A 247 -12.65 -7.88 9.90
CA THR A 247 -12.74 -6.45 10.27
C THR A 247 -13.91 -5.72 9.60
N GLY A 248 -14.50 -6.32 8.56
CA GLY A 248 -15.50 -5.68 7.71
C GLY A 248 -15.01 -4.44 6.95
N LEU A 249 -13.69 -4.27 6.80
CA LEU A 249 -13.09 -3.10 6.16
C LEU A 249 -12.50 -3.35 4.77
N GLY A 250 -12.36 -4.62 4.34
CA GLY A 250 -11.66 -4.96 3.09
C GLY A 250 -12.32 -4.33 1.86
N LEU A 251 -13.56 -4.73 1.57
CA LEU A 251 -14.30 -4.23 0.40
C LEU A 251 -14.66 -2.74 0.52
N SER A 252 -14.97 -2.23 1.72
CA SER A 252 -15.25 -0.79 1.91
C SER A 252 -14.04 0.10 1.65
N MET A 253 -12.81 -0.36 1.96
CA MET A 253 -11.58 0.36 1.62
C MET A 253 -11.30 0.33 0.12
N ILE A 254 -11.52 -0.81 -0.55
CA ILE A 254 -11.38 -0.94 -2.01
C ILE A 254 -12.38 -0.02 -2.73
N TYR A 255 -13.64 0.00 -2.30
CA TYR A 255 -14.67 0.93 -2.80
C TYR A 255 -14.23 2.40 -2.65
N GLY A 256 -13.72 2.77 -1.47
CA GLY A 256 -13.22 4.11 -1.19
C GLY A 256 -12.04 4.51 -2.09
N TYR A 257 -11.10 3.59 -2.32
CA TYR A 257 -9.96 3.79 -3.23
C TYR A 257 -10.41 3.97 -4.69
N VAL A 258 -11.29 3.10 -5.20
CA VAL A 258 -11.76 3.16 -6.60
C VAL A 258 -12.54 4.43 -6.87
N LYS A 259 -13.45 4.84 -5.97
CA LYS A 259 -14.21 6.09 -6.11
C LYS A 259 -13.37 7.36 -5.84
N GLN A 260 -12.17 7.25 -5.28
CA GLN A 260 -11.17 8.33 -5.26
C GLN A 260 -10.26 8.36 -6.50
N SER A 261 -10.24 7.28 -7.28
CA SER A 261 -9.42 7.12 -8.50
C SER A 261 -10.22 7.40 -9.79
N ASP A 262 -11.32 8.15 -9.70
CA ASP A 262 -12.30 8.38 -10.78
C ASP A 262 -12.74 7.09 -11.50
N GLY A 263 -12.86 6.00 -10.74
CA GLY A 263 -13.21 4.66 -11.20
C GLY A 263 -14.61 4.18 -10.77
N SER A 264 -15.00 3.01 -11.28
CA SER A 264 -16.21 2.30 -10.83
C SER A 264 -15.93 0.88 -10.38
N ILE A 265 -16.84 0.35 -9.57
CA ILE A 265 -16.71 -0.93 -8.91
C ILE A 265 -18.09 -1.59 -8.84
N ALA A 266 -18.16 -2.84 -9.28
CA ALA A 266 -19.35 -3.66 -9.33
C ALA A 266 -19.07 -5.01 -8.65
N LEU A 267 -20.10 -5.61 -8.05
CA LEU A 267 -20.02 -6.88 -7.32
C LEU A 267 -21.17 -7.78 -7.75
N ARG A 268 -20.87 -8.98 -8.23
CA ARG A 268 -21.86 -10.01 -8.54
C ARG A 268 -21.48 -11.28 -7.77
N SER A 269 -22.42 -11.85 -7.03
CA SER A 269 -22.19 -13.04 -6.21
C SER A 269 -23.50 -13.78 -5.99
N GLY A 270 -23.42 -15.10 -5.83
CA GLY A 270 -24.56 -15.97 -5.54
C GLY A 270 -24.18 -16.99 -4.46
N ASP A 271 -25.15 -17.40 -3.66
CA ASP A 271 -24.98 -18.37 -2.57
C ASP A 271 -24.60 -19.75 -3.14
N GLY A 272 -23.34 -20.16 -2.92
CA GLY A 272 -22.74 -21.35 -3.52
C GLY A 272 -22.24 -21.18 -4.97
N GLU A 273 -22.29 -19.98 -5.55
CA GLU A 273 -21.87 -19.70 -6.94
C GLU A 273 -20.54 -18.92 -7.05
N GLY A 274 -20.02 -18.43 -5.92
CA GLY A 274 -18.78 -17.65 -5.86
C GLY A 274 -18.99 -16.13 -5.94
N THR A 275 -17.89 -15.42 -6.20
CA THR A 275 -17.86 -13.94 -6.17
C THR A 275 -17.09 -13.40 -7.38
N ARG A 276 -17.67 -12.43 -8.10
CA ARG A 276 -16.99 -11.58 -9.08
C ARG A 276 -17.00 -10.13 -8.60
N LEU A 277 -15.81 -9.51 -8.54
CA LEU A 277 -15.64 -8.08 -8.37
C LEU A 277 -15.02 -7.50 -9.65
N ARG A 278 -15.69 -6.54 -10.30
CA ARG A 278 -15.18 -5.80 -11.46
C ARG A 278 -14.83 -4.37 -11.04
N ILE A 279 -13.63 -3.93 -11.38
CA ILE A 279 -13.08 -2.60 -11.08
C ILE A 279 -12.64 -1.94 -12.39
N LEU A 280 -13.19 -0.76 -12.67
CA LEU A 280 -12.76 0.12 -13.77
C LEU A 280 -11.87 1.23 -13.23
N LEU A 281 -10.68 1.40 -13.84
CA LEU A 281 -9.76 2.52 -13.57
C LEU A 281 -9.37 3.23 -14.87
N PRO A 282 -9.29 4.57 -14.89
CA PRO A 282 -9.10 5.33 -16.13
C PRO A 282 -7.70 5.11 -16.75
N GLN A 283 -7.65 4.95 -18.08
CA GLN A 283 -6.39 4.86 -18.82
C GLN A 283 -5.84 6.25 -19.17
N VAL A 284 -4.51 6.34 -19.29
CA VAL A 284 -3.78 7.56 -19.66
C VAL A 284 -2.72 7.28 -20.73
N MET A 285 -2.61 8.19 -21.68
CA MET A 285 -1.90 7.98 -22.95
C MET A 285 -0.38 7.76 -22.86
N LYS A 286 0.27 7.99 -21.70
CA LYS A 286 1.72 7.79 -21.51
C LYS A 286 2.10 7.46 -20.06
N LEU A 287 3.09 6.57 -19.92
CA LEU A 287 3.96 6.46 -18.74
C LEU A 287 4.98 7.61 -18.71
N PRO A 288 5.27 8.19 -17.53
CA PRO A 288 6.60 8.72 -17.24
C PRO A 288 7.59 7.56 -17.29
N GLN A 289 8.73 7.72 -17.96
CA GLN A 289 9.73 6.64 -18.01
C GLN A 289 10.34 6.43 -16.62
N ALA A 290 10.04 5.30 -15.99
CA ALA A 290 10.78 4.84 -14.82
C ALA A 290 12.21 4.50 -15.25
N ILE A 291 13.20 5.21 -14.68
CA ILE A 291 14.61 4.88 -14.87
C ILE A 291 14.89 3.62 -14.04
N GLN A 292 14.83 2.45 -14.67
CA GLN A 292 15.24 1.20 -14.06
C GLN A 292 16.77 1.15 -13.94
N GLY A 293 17.28 1.69 -12.84
CA GLY A 293 18.67 1.52 -12.43
C GLY A 293 18.84 0.21 -11.66
N GLU A 294 19.36 -0.83 -12.32
CA GLU A 294 19.88 -2.02 -11.62
C GLU A 294 21.18 -1.63 -10.89
N GLY A 295 21.02 -1.05 -9.70
CA GLY A 295 22.10 -0.54 -8.84
C GLY A 295 22.98 -1.65 -8.29
N GLN A 296 23.96 -2.11 -9.09
CA GLN A 296 25.03 -2.98 -8.62
C GLN A 296 25.86 -2.21 -7.58
N ILE A 297 26.02 -2.74 -6.36
CA ILE A 297 26.75 -2.06 -5.28
C ILE A 297 28.23 -1.95 -5.66
N VAL A 298 28.65 -0.76 -6.08
CA VAL A 298 30.05 -0.42 -6.38
C VAL A 298 30.48 0.73 -5.48
N ALA A 299 31.24 0.42 -4.44
CA ALA A 299 31.80 1.42 -3.52
C ALA A 299 32.74 2.37 -4.29
N SER A 300 32.24 3.55 -4.65
CA SER A 300 33.00 4.53 -5.42
C SER A 300 33.98 5.30 -4.53
N SER A 301 35.26 5.31 -4.93
CA SER A 301 36.32 5.98 -4.18
C SER A 301 36.31 7.49 -4.45
N GLY A 302 36.17 8.32 -3.41
CA GLY A 302 36.35 9.77 -3.54
C GLY A 302 35.56 10.63 -2.55
N ALA A 303 35.96 10.60 -1.27
CA ALA A 303 35.41 11.35 -0.13
C ALA A 303 33.98 10.97 0.29
N ASN A 304 33.80 10.71 1.60
CA ASN A 304 32.53 10.35 2.20
C ASN A 304 31.54 11.54 2.14
N PRO A 305 30.36 11.39 1.50
CA PRO A 305 29.36 12.46 1.44
C PRO A 305 28.89 12.92 2.81
N LEU A 306 28.47 14.18 2.91
CA LEU A 306 27.96 14.82 4.12
C LEU A 306 26.43 14.95 4.06
N VAL A 307 25.75 14.31 5.01
CA VAL A 307 24.30 14.42 5.20
C VAL A 307 23.99 15.32 6.40
N LEU A 308 23.08 16.29 6.23
CA LEU A 308 22.51 17.08 7.32
C LEU A 308 21.16 16.48 7.71
N VAL A 309 21.09 15.87 8.89
CA VAL A 309 19.90 15.20 9.45
C VAL A 309 19.14 16.17 10.36
N VAL A 310 17.84 16.37 10.12
CA VAL A 310 16.99 17.31 10.86
C VAL A 310 15.69 16.64 11.29
N ASP A 311 15.48 16.50 12.59
CA ASP A 311 14.35 15.76 13.19
C ASP A 311 14.15 16.24 14.63
N ASP A 312 12.92 16.52 15.06
CA ASP A 312 12.64 16.98 16.42
C ASP A 312 12.55 15.84 17.44
N ASP A 313 12.40 14.59 16.99
CA ASP A 313 12.55 13.40 17.85
C ASP A 313 14.03 13.00 17.98
N ASP A 314 14.59 13.19 19.17
CA ASP A 314 15.98 12.85 19.51
C ASP A 314 16.33 11.39 19.18
N MET A 315 15.42 10.45 19.42
CA MET A 315 15.63 9.01 19.22
C MET A 315 15.63 8.65 17.73
N VAL A 316 14.75 9.25 16.94
CA VAL A 316 14.75 9.10 15.48
C VAL A 316 16.01 9.74 14.89
N ARG A 317 16.39 10.92 15.37
CA ARG A 317 17.59 11.63 14.90
C ARG A 317 18.87 10.86 15.18
N GLU A 318 19.03 10.30 16.38
CA GLU A 318 20.16 9.42 16.72
C GLU A 318 20.18 8.15 15.87
N LEU A 319 19.04 7.47 15.73
CA LEU A 319 18.92 6.25 14.92
C LEU A 319 19.31 6.48 13.45
N VAL A 320 18.77 7.53 12.82
CA VAL A 320 19.09 7.89 11.43
C VAL A 320 20.56 8.27 11.29
N THR A 321 21.10 9.05 12.24
CA THR A 321 22.52 9.44 12.26
C THR A 321 23.43 8.20 12.32
N GLN A 322 23.11 7.23 13.18
CA GLN A 322 23.87 5.99 13.33
C GLN A 322 23.80 5.11 12.07
N ILE A 323 22.61 4.92 11.49
CA ILE A 323 22.43 4.14 10.24
C ILE A 323 23.29 4.72 9.10
N LEU A 324 23.33 6.05 8.98
CA LEU A 324 24.10 6.72 7.94
C LEU A 324 25.61 6.66 8.20
N ALA A 325 26.04 6.75 9.46
CA ALA A 325 27.45 6.56 9.85
C ALA A 325 27.94 5.13 9.59
N ASP A 326 27.13 4.11 9.91
CA ASP A 326 27.43 2.70 9.63
C ASP A 326 27.44 2.39 8.12
N ALA A 327 26.65 3.12 7.33
CA ALA A 327 26.70 3.10 5.86
C ALA A 327 27.89 3.92 5.28
N GLY A 328 28.72 4.53 6.13
CA GLY A 328 29.94 5.25 5.74
C GLY A 328 29.77 6.73 5.40
N TYR A 329 28.58 7.31 5.55
CA TYR A 329 28.36 8.75 5.35
C TYR A 329 28.89 9.57 6.54
N ARG A 330 29.23 10.84 6.29
CA ARG A 330 29.43 11.82 7.37
C ARG A 330 28.10 12.47 7.68
N THR A 331 27.82 12.71 8.95
CA THR A 331 26.53 13.24 9.41
C THR A 331 26.71 14.46 10.31
N ILE A 332 25.85 15.47 10.12
CA ILE A 332 25.60 16.53 11.10
C ILE A 332 24.12 16.44 11.47
N ALA A 333 23.80 16.55 12.75
CA ALA A 333 22.44 16.48 13.26
C ALA A 333 21.96 17.85 13.79
N ALA A 334 20.71 18.20 13.55
CA ALA A 334 20.04 19.37 14.09
C ALA A 334 18.65 18.99 14.63
N GLY A 335 18.27 19.47 15.82
CA GLY A 335 16.97 19.19 16.42
C GLY A 335 15.81 20.02 15.87
N ASP A 336 16.11 21.07 15.08
CA ASP A 336 15.12 21.97 14.52
C ASP A 336 15.66 22.68 13.25
N ALA A 337 14.74 23.30 12.50
CA ALA A 337 15.05 23.99 11.26
C ALA A 337 15.90 25.27 11.44
N ILE A 338 15.87 25.94 12.60
CA ILE A 338 16.67 27.14 12.88
C ILE A 338 18.13 26.74 13.12
N ALA A 339 18.37 25.65 13.86
CA ALA A 339 19.68 25.03 14.01
C ALA A 339 20.23 24.57 12.65
N ALA A 340 19.42 23.93 11.81
CA ALA A 340 19.81 23.53 10.45
C ALA A 340 20.16 24.73 9.55
N ILE A 341 19.33 25.79 9.53
CA ILE A 341 19.63 27.04 8.80
C ILE A 341 20.91 27.70 9.33
N THR A 342 21.19 27.60 10.63
CA THR A 342 22.41 28.15 11.25
C THR A 342 23.66 27.38 10.79
N VAL A 343 23.58 26.05 10.68
CA VAL A 343 24.64 25.20 10.11
C VAL A 343 24.91 25.57 8.64
N LEU A 344 23.87 25.66 7.81
CA LEU A 344 23.97 26.01 6.39
C LEU A 344 24.58 27.42 6.20
N ARG A 345 24.08 28.42 6.93
CA ARG A 345 24.61 29.81 6.91
C ARG A 345 26.03 29.92 7.50
N GLY A 346 26.47 28.94 8.29
CA GLY A 346 27.86 28.79 8.74
C GLY A 346 28.83 28.35 7.64
N GLY A 347 28.35 28.10 6.42
CA GLY A 347 29.17 27.64 5.27
C GLY A 347 29.29 26.12 5.18
N VAL A 348 28.51 25.36 5.95
CA VAL A 348 28.41 23.91 5.80
C VAL A 348 27.47 23.61 4.64
N MET A 349 28.01 23.01 3.58
CA MET A 349 27.28 22.61 2.39
C MET A 349 27.16 21.07 2.36
N PRO A 350 26.00 20.49 2.72
CA PRO A 350 25.80 19.04 2.72
C PRO A 350 25.45 18.53 1.32
N ASP A 351 25.98 17.36 0.96
CA ASP A 351 25.63 16.65 -0.27
C ASP A 351 24.14 16.22 -0.30
N LEU A 352 23.53 16.03 0.89
CA LEU A 352 22.11 15.77 1.08
C LEU A 352 21.59 16.43 2.36
N LEU A 353 20.48 17.18 2.25
CA LEU A 353 19.64 17.55 3.39
C LEU A 353 18.61 16.43 3.60
N LEU A 354 18.43 15.99 4.84
CA LEU A 354 17.49 14.94 5.22
C LEU A 354 16.68 15.44 6.42
N THR A 355 15.38 15.70 6.22
CA THR A 355 14.57 16.48 7.18
C THR A 355 13.18 15.88 7.37
N ASP A 356 12.64 15.87 8.59
CA ASP A 356 11.19 15.74 8.75
C ASP A 356 10.50 16.98 8.15
N VAL A 357 9.28 16.81 7.65
CA VAL A 357 8.39 17.89 7.20
C VAL A 357 7.61 18.49 8.39
N GLY A 358 7.29 17.70 9.41
CA GLY A 358 6.45 18.06 10.55
C GLY A 358 7.11 18.93 11.63
N LEU A 359 8.36 19.38 11.41
CA LEU A 359 9.17 20.11 12.39
C LEU A 359 8.41 21.29 13.06
N PRO A 360 8.58 21.50 14.38
CA PRO A 360 7.90 22.56 15.10
C PRO A 360 8.39 23.95 14.69
N GLY A 361 7.45 24.83 14.32
CA GLY A 361 7.72 26.21 13.93
C GLY A 361 7.91 26.36 12.41
N LEU A 362 9.16 26.28 11.94
CA LEU A 362 9.46 26.23 10.50
C LEU A 362 9.39 24.78 10.03
N ASN A 363 8.53 24.51 9.04
CA ASN A 363 8.34 23.16 8.52
C ASN A 363 9.51 22.73 7.61
N GLY A 364 9.64 21.42 7.37
CA GLY A 364 10.76 20.89 6.59
C GLY A 364 10.82 21.38 5.14
N ARG A 365 9.68 21.76 4.53
CA ARG A 365 9.66 22.33 3.17
C ARG A 365 10.26 23.74 3.18
N GLN A 366 9.89 24.59 4.13
CA GLN A 366 10.49 25.92 4.31
C GLN A 366 12.00 25.85 4.58
N LEU A 367 12.46 24.85 5.32
CA LEU A 367 13.89 24.56 5.50
C LEU A 367 14.57 24.15 4.19
N ALA A 368 13.94 23.27 3.40
CA ALA A 368 14.44 22.84 2.09
C ALA A 368 14.54 24.00 1.08
N ASP A 369 13.54 24.86 1.04
CA ASP A 369 13.51 26.05 0.18
C ASP A 369 14.62 27.03 0.62
N ALA A 370 14.77 27.30 1.91
CA ALA A 370 15.84 28.14 2.47
C ALA A 370 17.25 27.55 2.26
N ALA A 371 17.39 26.22 2.20
CA ALA A 371 18.63 25.56 1.82
C ALA A 371 18.94 25.75 0.32
N ARG A 372 17.90 25.78 -0.53
CA ARG A 372 18.03 26.03 -1.97
C ARG A 372 18.31 27.48 -2.34
N GLU A 373 17.88 28.44 -1.52
CA GLU A 373 18.35 29.84 -1.62
C GLU A 373 19.87 29.96 -1.46
N LEU A 374 20.48 29.11 -0.62
CA LEU A 374 21.93 29.07 -0.38
C LEU A 374 22.69 28.20 -1.39
N GLN A 375 22.09 27.06 -1.78
CA GLN A 375 22.65 26.10 -2.75
C GLN A 375 21.54 25.61 -3.68
N PRO A 376 21.35 26.19 -4.88
CA PRO A 376 20.23 25.84 -5.77
C PRO A 376 20.15 24.37 -6.19
N ALA A 377 21.28 23.65 -6.18
CA ALA A 377 21.36 22.22 -6.46
C ALA A 377 21.20 21.33 -5.21
N GLN A 378 20.76 21.86 -4.07
CA GLN A 378 20.64 21.11 -2.83
C GLN A 378 19.66 19.94 -3.00
N LYS A 379 20.18 18.72 -2.80
CA LYS A 379 19.39 17.50 -2.73
C LYS A 379 18.69 17.43 -1.38
N VAL A 380 17.42 17.01 -1.36
CA VAL A 380 16.57 17.01 -0.16
C VAL A 380 15.74 15.73 -0.06
N LEU A 381 15.95 14.92 0.97
CA LEU A 381 15.11 13.79 1.32
C LEU A 381 14.18 14.18 2.49
N PHE A 382 12.89 14.32 2.20
CA PHE A 382 11.86 14.52 3.21
C PHE A 382 11.52 13.21 3.89
N MET A 383 11.76 13.10 5.20
CA MET A 383 11.15 12.06 6.02
C MET A 383 9.71 12.50 6.32
N THR A 384 8.71 11.69 5.96
CA THR A 384 7.29 12.07 6.11
C THR A 384 6.54 11.10 7.01
N GLY A 385 6.06 11.59 8.16
CA GLY A 385 4.86 10.99 8.75
C GLY A 385 3.68 11.13 7.79
N TYR A 386 2.70 10.21 7.86
CA TYR A 386 1.59 10.10 6.89
C TYR A 386 0.79 11.40 6.63
N ALA A 387 0.83 12.39 7.54
CA ALA A 387 0.15 13.68 7.39
C ALA A 387 0.86 14.67 6.44
N ALA A 388 2.14 14.45 6.10
CA ALA A 388 2.99 15.47 5.48
C ALA A 388 2.83 15.62 3.95
N ASN A 389 2.22 14.65 3.25
CA ASN A 389 2.03 14.74 1.80
C ASN A 389 1.22 15.99 1.38
N ALA A 390 0.30 16.46 2.23
CA ALA A 390 -0.47 17.69 1.99
C ALA A 390 0.35 19.00 2.16
N VAL A 391 1.52 18.94 2.81
CA VAL A 391 2.43 20.07 3.00
C VAL A 391 3.44 20.16 1.86
N VAL A 392 3.81 19.03 1.26
CA VAL A 392 4.76 18.95 0.15
C VAL A 392 4.06 19.02 -1.21
N GLY A 393 2.90 18.38 -1.36
CA GLY A 393 2.12 18.30 -2.60
C GLY A 393 0.98 19.31 -2.68
N GLY A 394 1.29 20.61 -2.67
CA GLY A 394 0.32 21.71 -2.84
C GLY A 394 -0.26 21.86 -4.25
N GLY A 395 -0.41 20.75 -5.00
CA GLY A 395 -0.70 20.74 -6.44
C GLY A 395 0.53 20.89 -7.34
N GLU A 396 1.67 21.31 -6.79
CA GLU A 396 2.97 21.37 -7.48
C GLU A 396 3.74 20.06 -7.30
N ALA A 397 4.46 19.64 -8.35
CA ALA A 397 5.30 18.45 -8.32
C ALA A 397 6.57 18.69 -7.47
N LEU A 398 7.17 17.61 -6.96
CA LEU A 398 8.50 17.67 -6.34
C LEU A 398 9.53 18.20 -7.34
N ASP A 399 10.28 19.23 -6.94
CA ASP A 399 11.40 19.75 -7.71
C ASP A 399 12.47 18.69 -7.94
N HIS A 400 13.22 18.82 -9.04
CA HIS A 400 14.38 17.98 -9.32
C HIS A 400 15.36 17.99 -8.12
N GLY A 401 15.82 16.80 -7.72
CA GLY A 401 16.68 16.60 -6.54
C GLY A 401 15.95 16.57 -5.19
N MET A 402 14.62 16.72 -5.14
CA MET A 402 13.82 16.40 -3.94
C MET A 402 13.28 14.96 -4.01
N SER A 403 13.12 14.31 -2.86
CA SER A 403 12.41 13.03 -2.73
C SER A 403 11.78 12.86 -1.35
N ILE A 404 11.00 11.79 -1.17
CA ILE A 404 10.26 11.48 0.06
C ILE A 404 10.60 10.05 0.53
N LEU A 405 10.75 9.87 1.84
CA LEU A 405 10.85 8.59 2.54
C LEU A 405 9.79 8.56 3.66
N MET A 406 8.96 7.51 3.69
CA MET A 406 7.78 7.47 4.58
C MET A 406 8.16 6.92 5.97
N LYS A 407 7.89 7.67 7.04
CA LYS A 407 8.00 7.16 8.43
C LYS A 407 6.80 6.25 8.76
N PRO A 408 7.00 5.06 9.35
CA PRO A 408 8.28 4.40 9.63
C PRO A 408 8.83 3.63 8.41
N PHE A 409 10.13 3.74 8.19
CA PHE A 409 10.88 3.08 7.12
C PHE A 409 11.80 1.97 7.67
N GLU A 410 12.22 1.04 6.81
CA GLU A 410 13.24 0.03 7.15
C GLU A 410 14.65 0.59 6.92
N VAL A 411 15.66 0.04 7.63
CA VAL A 411 17.07 0.50 7.53
C VAL A 411 17.59 0.47 6.10
N GLY A 412 17.28 -0.59 5.34
CA GLY A 412 17.68 -0.74 3.94
C GLY A 412 16.96 0.20 2.97
N GLU A 413 15.77 0.69 3.33
CA GLU A 413 15.00 1.65 2.54
C GLU A 413 15.66 3.03 2.61
N LEU A 414 16.04 3.46 3.82
CA LEU A 414 16.80 4.69 4.06
C LEU A 414 18.15 4.66 3.32
N THR A 415 18.96 3.60 3.50
CA THR A 415 20.31 3.57 2.91
C THR A 415 20.28 3.47 1.38
N ALA A 416 19.35 2.70 0.80
CA ALA A 416 19.15 2.65 -0.65
C ALA A 416 18.70 4.01 -1.21
N LYS A 417 17.75 4.69 -0.55
CA LYS A 417 17.26 6.00 -1.02
C LYS A 417 18.33 7.09 -0.95
N VAL A 418 19.15 7.09 0.11
CA VAL A 418 20.29 8.00 0.24
C VAL A 418 21.37 7.71 -0.82
N ALA A 419 21.64 6.43 -1.12
CA ALA A 419 22.56 6.06 -2.20
C ALA A 419 22.06 6.54 -3.57
N GLU A 420 20.81 6.22 -3.96
CA GLU A 420 20.16 6.69 -5.19
C GLU A 420 20.24 8.22 -5.34
N MET A 421 19.94 8.94 -4.25
CA MET A 421 19.99 10.40 -4.24
C MET A 421 21.41 10.95 -4.31
N LEU A 422 22.45 10.26 -3.84
CA LEU A 422 23.83 10.76 -3.92
C LEU A 422 24.53 10.36 -5.23
N GLU A 423 24.32 9.13 -5.71
CA GLU A 423 24.92 8.56 -6.93
C GLU A 423 24.38 9.20 -8.22
N SER A 424 23.18 9.79 -8.17
CA SER A 424 22.61 10.63 -9.23
C SER A 424 23.39 11.94 -9.43
N ARG A 425 24.61 11.83 -9.95
CA ARG A 425 25.42 12.94 -10.45
C ARG A 425 25.02 13.27 -11.90
N HIS A 426 24.82 14.55 -12.16
CA HIS A 426 24.71 15.18 -13.47
C HIS A 426 25.71 16.35 -13.50
#